data_AF-A0A2M8NUC7-F1
#
_entry.id   AF-A0A2M8NUC7-F1
#
_cell.length_a   1.000
_cell.length_b   1.000
_cell.length_c   1.000
_cell.angle_alpha   90.00
_cell.angle_beta   90.00
_cell.angle_gamma   90.00
#
_symmetry.space_group_name_H-M   'P 1'
#
loop_
_entity.id
_entity.type
_entity.pdbx_description
1 polymer ?
#
loop_
_entity_poly.entity_id
_entity_poly.type
_entity_poly.pdbx_seq_one_letter_code
_entity_poly.pdbx_strand_id
1 'polypeptide(L)' 'EPYAFTEADITTFANLDIPAAKNGRIHLVDGSYLTWHGTRLAYALNELPLLFFPNG' A
#
# COMPACT_ATOMS: atom_id res chain seq x y z
N GLU A 1 -1.69 2.65 18.16
CA GLU A 1 -2.23 3.51 17.08
C GLU A 1 -1.49 3.21 15.78
N PRO A 2 -2.13 3.24 14.61
CA PRO A 2 -1.47 2.99 13.33
C PRO A 2 -0.56 4.16 12.94
N TYR A 3 0.66 3.88 12.46
CA TYR A 3 1.52 4.91 11.87
C TYR A 3 0.91 5.40 10.56
N ALA A 4 0.70 6.71 10.44
CA ALA A 4 0.17 7.32 9.22
C ALA A 4 1.32 7.56 8.24
N PHE A 5 1.43 6.69 7.24
CA PHE A 5 2.33 6.91 6.11
C PHE A 5 1.85 8.10 5.29
N THR A 6 2.78 8.91 4.82
CA THR A 6 2.58 10.12 4.02
C THR A 6 3.41 10.06 2.73
N GLU A 7 3.24 11.05 1.85
CA GLU A 7 4.04 11.16 0.62
C GLU A 7 5.56 11.25 0.88
N ALA A 8 5.97 11.78 2.04
CA ALA A 8 7.38 11.84 2.43
C ALA A 8 7.99 10.43 2.61
N ASP A 9 7.18 9.47 3.03
CA ASP A 9 7.61 8.08 3.19
C ASP A 9 7.84 7.43 1.82
N ILE A 10 7.09 7.83 0.78
CA ILE A 10 7.27 7.32 -0.60
C ILE A 10 8.69 7.59 -1.08
N THR A 11 9.21 8.80 -0.85
CA THR A 11 10.59 9.15 -1.25
C THR A 11 11.62 8.29 -0.53
N THR A 12 11.39 7.96 0.74
CA THR A 12 12.25 7.07 1.51
C THR A 12 12.28 5.66 0.90
N PHE A 13 11.10 5.11 0.57
CA PHE A 13 10.99 3.77 -0.03
C PHE A 13 11.46 3.74 -1.50
N ALA A 14 11.35 4.84 -2.23
CA ALA A 14 11.80 4.95 -3.62
C ALA A 14 13.32 4.79 -3.78
N ASN A 15 14.09 5.04 -2.71
CA ASN A 15 15.54 4.89 -2.72
C ASN A 15 16.01 3.44 -2.45
N LEU A 16 15.09 2.51 -2.20
CA LEU A 16 15.45 1.10 -1.95
C LEU A 16 15.79 0.37 -3.26
N ASP A 17 16.79 -0.51 -3.20
CA ASP A 17 17.19 -1.35 -4.34
C ASP A 17 16.26 -2.56 -4.52
N ILE A 18 14.96 -2.30 -4.68
CA ILE A 18 13.92 -3.33 -4.85
C ILE A 18 13.15 -3.13 -6.16
N PRO A 19 12.61 -4.21 -6.77
CA PRO A 19 11.84 -4.08 -8.01
C PRO A 19 10.64 -3.14 -7.93
N ALA A 20 9.99 -3.01 -6.77
CA ALA A 20 8.86 -2.11 -6.58
C ALA A 20 9.28 -0.63 -6.76
N ALA A 21 10.37 -0.22 -6.11
CA ALA A 21 10.92 1.13 -6.22
C ALA A 21 11.42 1.43 -7.64
N LYS A 22 12.15 0.49 -8.26
CA LYS A 22 12.66 0.63 -9.64
C LYS A 22 11.56 0.81 -10.69
N ASN A 23 10.38 0.27 -10.45
CA ASN A 23 9.24 0.34 -11.37
C ASN A 23 8.20 1.42 -10.95
N GLY A 24 8.50 2.26 -9.95
CA GLY A 24 7.56 3.29 -9.47
C GLY A 24 6.27 2.73 -8.86
N ARG A 25 6.28 1.48 -8.38
CA ARG A 25 5.12 0.77 -7.82
C ARG A 25 5.07 0.89 -6.30
N ILE A 26 5.05 2.12 -5.80
CA ILE A 26 4.91 2.42 -4.37
C ILE A 26 3.55 3.08 -4.18
N HIS A 27 2.68 2.41 -3.41
CA HIS A 27 1.31 2.86 -3.18
C HIS A 27 1.11 3.16 -1.71
N LEU A 28 0.59 4.36 -1.42
CA LEU A 28 0.17 4.72 -0.09
C LEU A 28 -1.15 4.02 0.22
N VAL A 29 -1.18 3.23 1.28
CA VAL A 29 -2.39 2.54 1.73
C VAL A 29 -2.64 2.85 3.20
N ASP A 30 -3.91 2.91 3.58
CA ASP A 30 -4.30 3.11 4.97
C ASP A 30 -3.88 1.88 5.82
N GLY A 31 -3.13 2.12 6.90
CA GLY A 31 -2.63 1.07 7.80
C GLY A 31 -3.73 0.23 8.48
N SER A 32 -4.98 0.69 8.47
CA SER A 32 -6.14 -0.07 8.94
C SER A 32 -6.52 -1.25 8.03
N TYR A 33 -6.00 -1.31 6.79
CA TYR A 33 -6.21 -2.44 5.89
C TYR A 33 -5.42 -3.69 6.26
N LEU A 34 -4.25 -3.54 6.89
CA LEU A 34 -3.35 -4.67 7.20
C LEU A 34 -3.50 -5.20 8.63
N THR A 35 -4.09 -4.43 9.55
CA THR A 35 -3.98 -4.69 10.99
C THR A 35 -5.28 -5.08 11.71
N TRP A 36 -6.41 -5.29 11.01
CA TRP A 36 -7.65 -5.74 11.65
C TRP A 36 -8.37 -6.91 10.96
N HIS A 37 -8.74 -7.92 11.76
CA HIS A 37 -9.68 -8.96 11.38
C HIS A 37 -11.12 -8.43 11.55
N GLY A 38 -11.91 -8.32 10.48
CA GLY A 38 -13.33 -7.90 10.54
C GLY A 38 -13.81 -7.13 9.30
N THR A 39 -14.94 -6.41 9.40
CA THR A 39 -15.64 -5.69 8.30
C THR A 39 -14.76 -4.80 7.43
N ARG A 40 -13.61 -4.33 7.95
CA ARG A 40 -12.65 -3.52 7.20
C ARG A 40 -11.76 -4.32 6.24
N LEU A 41 -11.72 -5.65 6.38
CA LEU A 41 -11.13 -6.56 5.38
C LEU A 41 -11.84 -6.46 4.03
N ALA A 42 -13.14 -6.12 4.01
CA ALA A 42 -13.86 -5.91 2.76
C ALA A 42 -13.32 -4.70 1.97
N TYR A 43 -12.91 -3.63 2.66
CA TYR A 43 -12.28 -2.48 2.01
C TYR A 43 -10.88 -2.83 1.50
N ALA A 44 -10.08 -3.54 2.29
CA ALA A 44 -8.79 -4.05 1.85
C ALA A 44 -8.94 -4.97 0.62
N LEU A 45 -9.91 -5.88 0.62
CA LEU A 45 -10.20 -6.75 -0.52
C LEU A 45 -10.75 -6.01 -1.74
N ASN A 46 -11.31 -4.82 -1.59
CA ASN A 46 -11.78 -4.00 -2.72
C ASN A 46 -10.66 -3.15 -3.31
N GLU A 47 -9.79 -2.59 -2.47
CA GLU A 47 -8.75 -1.66 -2.94
C GLU A 47 -7.43 -2.35 -3.30
N LEU A 48 -7.02 -3.40 -2.58
CA LEU A 48 -5.76 -4.10 -2.84
C LEU A 48 -5.68 -4.75 -4.23
N PRO A 49 -6.73 -5.38 -4.79
CA PRO A 49 -6.66 -5.97 -6.12
C PRO A 49 -6.35 -4.95 -7.21
N LEU A 50 -6.82 -3.71 -7.09
CA LEU A 50 -6.51 -2.63 -8.05
C LEU A 50 -5.02 -2.27 -8.04
N LEU A 51 -4.35 -2.45 -6.90
CA LEU A 51 -2.91 -2.18 -6.75
C LEU A 51 -2.04 -3.33 -7.27
N PHE A 52 -2.52 -4.58 -7.19
CA PHE A 52 -1.76 -5.76 -7.63
C PHE A 52 -2.08 -6.19 -9.07
N PHE A 53 -3.30 -5.93 -9.54
CA PHE A 53 -3.83 -6.35 -10.84
C PHE A 53 -4.52 -5.16 -11.55
N PRO A 54 -3.79 -4.09 -11.92
CA PRO A 54 -4.39 -2.89 -12.51
C PRO A 54 -5.05 -3.12 -13.89
N ASN A 55 -4.88 -4.29 -14.52
CA ASN A 55 -5.32 -4.56 -15.89
C ASN A 55 -6.35 -5.71 -16.04
N GLY A 56 -6.79 -6.37 -14.96
CA GLY A 56 -7.67 -7.54 -15.05
C GLY A 56 -6.97 -8.80 -15.57
#